data_AF-A0A9C9BYL2-F1
#
_entry.id   AF-A0A9C9BYL2-F1
#
_cell.length_a   1.000
_cell.length_b   1.000
_cell.length_c   1.000
_cell.angle_alpha   90.00
_cell.angle_beta   90.00
_cell.angle_gamma   90.00
#
_symmetry.space_group_name_H-M   'P 1'
#
loop_
_entity.id
_entity.type
_entity.pdbx_description
1 polymer ?
#
loop_
_entity_poly.entity_id
_entity_poly.type
_entity_poly.pdbx_seq_one_letter_code
_entity_poly.pdbx_strand_id
1 'polypeptide(L)'
;MKILVDKKIVEFQPETPQETADMEALWQTMVDCVADNRRMEPIGEYIPSKSNVARFIIDSVPEKTVYTDDQVQEECTVVCTICNKYAHLKPGDSIPLCCGRPMEVMD
;
A
#
# COMPACT_ATOMS: atom_id res chain seq x y z
N MET A 1 -9.18 19.89 -0.96
CA MET A 1 -9.99 18.69 -0.71
C MET A 1 -10.39 18.68 0.75
N LYS A 2 -11.67 18.44 1.04
CA LYS A 2 -12.20 18.20 2.39
C LYS A 2 -12.41 16.72 2.63
N ILE A 3 -12.08 16.26 3.84
CA ILE A 3 -12.29 14.89 4.28
C ILE A 3 -13.23 14.92 5.47
N LEU A 4 -14.33 14.17 5.40
CA LEU A 4 -15.25 13.96 6.51
C LEU A 4 -15.26 12.48 6.88
N VAL A 5 -15.35 12.19 8.18
CA VAL A 5 -15.49 10.82 8.68
C VAL A 5 -16.77 10.76 9.50
N ASP A 6 -17.79 10.10 8.97
CA ASP A 6 -19.02 9.78 9.70
C ASP A 6 -19.07 8.27 10.00
N LYS A 7 -18.78 7.93 11.27
CA LYS A 7 -18.69 6.55 11.77
C LYS A 7 -17.68 5.71 10.97
N LYS A 8 -18.16 4.97 9.97
CA LYS A 8 -17.39 4.06 9.12
C LYS A 8 -17.36 4.51 7.65
N ILE A 9 -17.87 5.70 7.36
CA ILE A 9 -17.91 6.29 6.03
C ILE A 9 -16.87 7.41 6.00
N VAL A 10 -16.02 7.37 4.98
CA VAL A 10 -15.08 8.46 4.67
C VAL A 10 -15.56 9.13 3.40
N GLU A 11 -15.77 10.44 3.46
CA GLU A 11 -16.17 11.26 2.32
C GLU A 11 -15.01 12.15 1.90
N PHE A 12 -14.68 12.11 0.62
CA PHE A 12 -13.73 13.03 -0.02
C PHE A 12 -14.52 14.00 -0.88
N GLN A 13 -14.40 15.29 -0.57
CA GLN A 13 -14.97 16.37 -1.36
C GLN A 13 -13.83 17.12 -2.05
N PRO A 14 -13.59 16.89 -3.36
CA PRO A 14 -12.68 17.70 -4.15
C PRO A 14 -13.11 19.17 -4.14
N GLU A 15 -12.13 20.06 -4.10
CA GLU A 15 -12.31 21.52 -4.11
C GLU A 15 -11.60 22.18 -5.30
N THR A 16 -10.79 21.42 -6.05
CA THR A 16 -10.11 21.91 -7.25
C THR A 16 -10.31 20.95 -8.44
N PRO A 17 -10.15 21.43 -9.70
CA PRO A 17 -10.24 20.55 -10.87
C PRO A 17 -9.23 19.39 -10.86
N GLN A 18 -8.01 19.63 -10.35
CA GLN A 18 -7.00 18.57 -10.23
C GLN A 18 -7.44 17.48 -9.25
N GLU A 19 -7.95 17.88 -8.08
CA GLU A 19 -8.45 16.92 -7.07
C GLU A 19 -9.64 16.09 -7.60
N THR A 20 -10.49 16.69 -8.45
CA THR A 20 -11.57 15.96 -9.12
C THR A 20 -11.02 14.91 -10.09
N ALA A 21 -10.04 15.28 -10.92
CA ALA A 21 -9.39 14.34 -11.83
C ALA A 21 -8.69 13.19 -11.09
N ASP A 22 -8.03 13.49 -9.97
CA ASP A 22 -7.40 12.47 -9.11
C ASP A 22 -8.45 11.53 -8.49
N MET A 23 -9.63 12.05 -8.11
CA MET A 23 -10.75 11.22 -7.65
C MET A 23 -11.36 10.34 -8.73
N GLU A 24 -11.47 10.82 -9.96
CA GLU A 24 -11.92 9.99 -11.08
C GLU A 24 -10.95 8.82 -11.32
N ALA A 25 -9.64 9.08 -11.31
CA ALA A 25 -8.61 8.05 -11.46
C ALA A 25 -8.63 7.02 -10.30
N LEU A 26 -8.81 7.49 -9.06
CA LEU A 26 -8.99 6.60 -7.91
C LEU A 26 -10.24 5.73 -8.08
N TRP A 27 -11.36 6.31 -8.50
CA TRP A 27 -12.63 5.58 -8.65
C TRP A 27 -12.54 4.49 -9.72
N GLN A 28 -11.89 4.78 -10.85
CA GLN A 28 -11.61 3.80 -11.91
C GLN A 28 -10.71 2.65 -11.42
N THR A 29 -9.82 2.92 -10.47
CA THR A 29 -8.94 1.89 -9.89
C THR A 29 -9.67 1.04 -8.85
N MET A 30 -10.55 1.67 -8.07
CA MET A 30 -11.26 1.04 -6.95
C MET A 30 -12.47 0.20 -7.38
N VAL A 31 -13.20 0.66 -8.39
CA VAL A 31 -14.41 -0.01 -8.87
C VAL A 31 -14.04 -1.01 -9.94
N ASP A 32 -14.34 -2.28 -9.69
CA ASP A 32 -14.33 -3.32 -10.72
C ASP A 32 -15.79 -3.60 -11.11
N CYS A 33 -16.13 -3.39 -12.38
CA CYS A 33 -17.50 -3.58 -12.86
C CYS A 33 -17.90 -5.07 -12.95
N VAL A 34 -16.93 -5.99 -12.90
CA VAL A 34 -17.13 -7.43 -13.12
C VAL A 34 -16.84 -8.23 -11.83
N ALA A 35 -15.85 -7.80 -11.05
CA ALA A 35 -15.48 -8.40 -9.77
C ALA A 35 -15.92 -7.54 -8.57
N ASP A 36 -15.44 -7.90 -7.37
CA ASP A 36 -15.63 -7.07 -6.19
C ASP A 36 -14.78 -5.80 -6.27
N ASN A 37 -15.30 -4.69 -5.74
CA ASN A 37 -14.53 -3.46 -5.55
C ASN A 37 -13.25 -3.73 -4.75
N ARG A 38 -12.16 -3.08 -5.14
CA ARG A 38 -10.90 -3.12 -4.40
C ARG A 38 -11.05 -2.42 -3.05
N ARG A 39 -10.19 -2.77 -2.10
CA ARG A 39 -10.17 -2.18 -0.76
C ARG A 39 -9.00 -1.22 -0.62
N MET A 40 -9.18 -0.14 0.12
CA MET A 40 -8.07 0.72 0.55
C MET A 40 -7.66 0.34 1.96
N GLU A 41 -6.39 0.02 2.15
CA GLU A 41 -5.83 -0.26 3.47
C GLU A 41 -4.83 0.85 3.84
N PRO A 42 -4.92 1.45 5.05
CA PRO A 42 -3.99 2.48 5.46
C PRO A 42 -2.58 1.91 5.60
N ILE A 43 -1.59 2.69 5.17
CA ILE A 43 -0.18 2.35 5.26
C ILE A 43 0.49 3.17 6.36
N GLY A 44 1.15 2.48 7.29
CA GLY A 44 1.96 3.11 8.33
C GLY A 44 1.14 4.00 9.28
N GLU A 45 1.81 4.99 9.87
CA GLU A 45 1.19 5.97 10.77
C GLU A 45 0.96 7.32 10.07
N TYR A 46 -0.20 7.93 10.33
CA TYR A 46 -0.43 9.33 9.98
C TYR A 46 -0.06 10.22 11.17
N ILE A 47 1.11 10.85 11.10
CA ILE A 47 1.59 11.82 12.10
C ILE A 47 1.87 13.15 11.40
N PRO A 48 0.97 14.15 11.52
CA PRO A 48 1.12 15.45 10.85
C PRO A 48 2.45 16.17 11.14
N SER A 49 3.02 15.97 12.33
CA SER A 49 4.31 16.56 12.72
C SER A 49 5.53 15.92 12.03
N LYS A 50 5.40 14.68 11.55
CA LYS A 50 6.45 14.00 10.76
C LYS A 50 6.22 14.20 9.26
N SER A 51 5.00 13.94 8.80
CA SER A 51 4.59 14.08 7.41
C SER A 51 3.07 14.26 7.35
N ASN A 52 2.61 15.36 6.78
CA ASN A 52 1.19 15.65 6.65
C ASN A 52 0.57 14.97 5.41
N VAL A 53 0.75 13.66 5.31
CA VAL A 53 0.26 12.83 4.19
C VAL A 53 -0.29 11.52 4.75
N ALA A 54 -1.58 11.25 4.51
CA ALA A 54 -2.14 9.92 4.74
C ALA A 54 -1.89 9.06 3.49
N ARG A 55 -1.49 7.79 3.69
CA ARG A 55 -1.23 6.85 2.59
C ARG A 55 -2.11 5.63 2.73
N PHE A 56 -2.61 5.15 1.60
CA PHE A 56 -3.37 3.93 1.50
C PHE A 56 -2.77 3.08 0.37
N ILE A 57 -2.74 1.77 0.55
CA ILE A 57 -2.56 0.82 -0.54
C ILE A 57 -3.94 0.43 -1.04
N ILE A 58 -4.11 0.38 -2.36
CA ILE A 58 -5.31 -0.22 -2.95
C ILE A 58 -4.97 -1.70 -3.12
N ASP A 59 -5.67 -2.54 -2.37
CA ASP A 59 -5.49 -3.98 -2.35
C ASP A 59 -5.74 -4.51 -3.77
N SER A 60 -4.66 -4.79 -4.50
CA SER A 60 -4.71 -5.66 -5.66
C SER A 60 -4.96 -7.06 -5.13
N VAL A 61 -5.98 -7.74 -5.68
CA VAL A 61 -6.16 -9.21 -5.63
C VAL A 61 -4.81 -9.88 -5.37
N PRO A 62 -4.67 -10.80 -4.38
CA PRO A 62 -3.36 -11.32 -4.00
C PRO A 62 -2.69 -11.95 -5.22
N GLU A 63 -1.86 -11.16 -5.89
CA GLU A 63 -0.89 -11.71 -6.82
C GLU A 63 0.00 -12.55 -5.92
N LYS A 64 0.10 -13.85 -6.24
CA LYS A 64 1.04 -14.76 -5.58
C LYS A 64 2.33 -13.99 -5.37
N THR A 65 2.79 -13.90 -4.13
CA THR A 65 4.00 -13.14 -3.79
C THR A 65 5.08 -13.52 -4.79
N VAL A 66 5.45 -12.56 -5.63
CA VAL A 66 6.51 -12.74 -6.60
C VAL A 66 7.80 -12.56 -5.81
N TYR A 67 8.63 -13.59 -5.82
CA TYR A 67 9.92 -13.55 -5.16
C TYR A 67 10.99 -13.15 -6.17
N THR A 68 12.03 -12.46 -5.71
CA THR A 68 13.23 -12.27 -6.50
C THR A 68 14.01 -13.58 -6.60
N ASP A 69 14.97 -13.62 -7.52
CA ASP A 69 15.92 -14.74 -7.61
C ASP A 69 16.96 -14.70 -6.47
N ASP A 70 17.01 -13.62 -5.70
CA ASP A 70 17.95 -13.44 -4.59
C ASP A 70 17.45 -14.18 -3.34
N GLN A 71 18.30 -15.06 -2.82
CA GLN A 71 18.05 -15.82 -1.59
C GLN A 71 18.84 -15.23 -0.42
N VAL A 72 18.22 -15.23 0.76
CA VAL A 72 18.91 -14.82 1.98
C VAL A 72 19.84 -15.93 2.48
N GLN A 73 21.05 -15.56 2.89
CA GLN A 73 22.06 -16.52 3.38
C GLN A 73 21.92 -16.79 4.89
N GLU A 74 21.40 -15.81 5.62
CA GLU A 74 21.21 -15.85 7.06
C GLU A 74 19.77 -15.46 7.40
N GLU A 75 19.31 -15.83 8.59
CA GLU A 75 17.98 -15.44 9.07
C GLU A 75 17.92 -13.92 9.25
N CYS A 76 16.96 -13.27 8.59
CA CYS A 76 16.84 -11.82 8.62
C CYS A 76 15.39 -11.35 8.59
N THR A 77 15.19 -10.06 8.87
CA THR A 77 13.90 -9.41 8.71
C THR A 77 14.00 -8.44 7.55
N VAL A 78 13.07 -8.53 6.60
CA VAL A 78 12.96 -7.57 5.50
C VAL A 78 11.77 -6.66 5.71
N VAL A 79 11.89 -5.42 5.25
CA VAL A 79 10.85 -4.39 5.30
C VAL A 79 10.59 -3.81 3.92
N CYS A 80 9.31 -3.60 3.59
CA CYS A 80 8.95 -2.77 2.45
C CYS A 80 8.93 -1.32 2.92
N THR A 81 9.86 -0.48 2.44
CA THR A 81 9.92 0.95 2.81
C THR A 81 8.75 1.79 2.27
N ILE A 82 7.90 1.20 1.42
CA ILE A 82 6.69 1.83 0.91
C ILE A 82 5.50 1.58 1.85
N CYS A 83 5.19 0.31 2.15
CA CYS A 83 4.03 -0.05 2.97
C CYS A 83 4.36 -0.36 4.43
N ASN A 84 5.63 -0.32 4.82
CA ASN A 84 6.15 -0.72 6.13
C ASN A 84 5.74 -2.13 6.57
N LYS A 85 5.45 -3.03 5.63
CA LYS A 85 5.23 -4.45 5.91
C LYS A 85 6.57 -5.11 6.22
N TYR A 86 6.57 -6.01 7.19
CA TYR A 86 7.73 -6.82 7.58
C TYR A 86 7.52 -8.29 7.20
N ALA A 87 8.60 -8.99 6.90
CA ALA A 87 8.64 -10.43 6.77
C ALA A 87 9.93 -10.98 7.37
N HIS A 88 9.83 -12.10 8.09
CA HIS A 88 11.00 -12.84 8.58
C HIS A 88 11.34 -13.93 7.57
N LEU A 89 12.61 -13.96 7.14
CA LEU A 89 13.12 -14.90 6.14
C LEU A 89 14.18 -15.79 6.77
N LYS A 90 14.16 -17.08 6.43
CA LYS A 90 15.16 -18.08 6.83
C LYS A 90 16.19 -18.27 5.71
N PRO A 91 17.38 -18.81 6.01
CA PRO A 91 18.37 -19.16 4.98
C PRO A 91 17.75 -19.99 3.85
N GLY A 92 17.92 -19.52 2.61
CA GLY A 92 17.36 -20.13 1.41
C GLY A 92 15.99 -19.61 0.99
N ASP A 93 15.31 -18.80 1.82
CA ASP A 93 14.11 -18.08 1.40
C ASP A 93 14.49 -16.97 0.40
N SER A 94 13.67 -16.79 -0.63
CA SER A 94 13.84 -15.69 -1.57
C SER A 94 13.27 -14.38 -1.02
N ILE A 95 13.83 -13.24 -1.43
CA ILE A 95 13.32 -11.93 -1.02
C ILE A 95 12.01 -11.63 -1.76
N PRO A 96 10.91 -11.33 -1.07
CA PRO A 96 9.63 -11.02 -1.72
C PRO A 96 9.64 -9.63 -2.36
N LEU A 97 8.91 -9.49 -3.47
CA LEU A 97 8.48 -8.20 -3.99
C LEU A 97 7.26 -7.71 -3.21
N CYS A 98 7.33 -6.49 -2.69
CA CYS A 98 6.23 -5.81 -2.02
C CYS A 98 6.09 -4.39 -2.56
N CYS A 99 4.86 -3.97 -2.88
CA CYS A 99 4.58 -2.70 -3.56
C CYS A 99 5.37 -2.51 -4.87
N GLY A 100 5.63 -3.62 -5.59
CA GLY A 100 6.35 -3.61 -6.86
C GLY A 100 7.87 -3.48 -6.76
N ARG A 101 8.46 -3.60 -5.55
CA ARG A 101 9.92 -3.55 -5.34
C ARG A 101 10.39 -4.65 -4.38
N PRO A 102 11.65 -5.12 -4.49
CA PRO A 102 12.24 -6.01 -3.49
C PRO A 102 12.19 -5.36 -2.10
N MET A 103 11.83 -6.14 -1.08
CA MET A 103 11.91 -5.68 0.31
C MET A 103 13.39 -5.53 0.74
N GLU A 104 13.66 -4.55 1.60
CA GLU A 104 15.00 -4.21 2.07
C GLU A 104 15.31 -4.95 3.37
N VAL A 105 16.53 -5.49 3.53
CA VAL A 105 16.95 -6.13 4.79
C VAL A 105 17.08 -5.05 5.87
N MET A 106 16.48 -5.31 7.03
CA MET A 106 16.72 -4.52 8.23
C MET A 106 17.97 -5.04 8.92
N ASP A 107 19.00 -4.20 8.99
CA ASP A 107 20.19 -4.42 9.81
C ASP A 107 19.85 -4.58 11.31
#